data_AF-A0A4U7D6H5-F1
#
_entry.id   AF-A0A4U7D6H5-F1
#
_cell.length_a   1.000
_cell.length_b   1.000
_cell.length_c   1.000
_cell.angle_alpha   90.00
_cell.angle_beta   90.00
_cell.angle_gamma   90.00
#
_symmetry.space_group_name_H-M   'P 1'
#
loop_
_entity.id
_entity.type
_entity.pdbx_description
1 polymer ?
#
loop_
_entity_poly.entity_id
_entity_poly.type
_entity_poly.pdbx_seq_one_letter_code
_entity_poly.pdbx_strand_id
1 'polypeptide(L)' 'MSDTKPGSGRVAEMTWPEIEAALEETRTLLVPVGSTEQHGRHMPLGVDAYMPEAIGARVIARSSALLAP' A
#
# COMPACT_ATOMS: atom_id res chain seq x y z
N MET A 1 14.88 22.82 -5.60
CA MET A 1 15.35 21.44 -5.88
C MET A 1 15.19 20.63 -4.61
N SER A 2 13.97 20.15 -4.34
CA SER A 2 13.73 19.19 -3.26
C SER A 2 13.81 17.81 -3.89
N ASP A 3 14.86 17.07 -3.55
CA ASP A 3 15.15 15.71 -4.01
C ASP A 3 14.36 14.68 -3.16
N THR A 4 13.07 14.94 -2.97
CA THR A 4 12.17 13.96 -2.36
C THR A 4 11.64 13.09 -3.47
N LYS A 5 12.30 11.95 -3.70
CA LYS A 5 11.64 10.79 -4.32
C LYS A 5 10.26 10.68 -3.67
N PRO A 6 9.17 10.47 -4.44
CA PRO A 6 7.91 10.15 -3.81
C PRO A 6 8.18 8.97 -2.86
N GLY A 7 7.82 9.14 -1.59
CA GLY A 7 7.83 8.04 -0.61
C GLY A 7 7.13 6.83 -1.20
N SER A 8 7.31 5.64 -0.64
CA SER A 8 6.98 4.34 -1.26
C SER A 8 5.53 4.14 -1.75
N GLY A 9 4.67 5.14 -1.66
CA GLY A 9 3.23 5.12 -1.90
C GLY A 9 2.50 4.51 -0.71
N ARG A 10 3.22 3.97 0.29
CA ARG A 10 2.64 3.40 1.51
C ARG A 10 2.41 4.51 2.52
N VAL A 11 1.15 4.72 2.88
CA VAL A 11 0.74 5.73 3.85
C VAL A 11 1.43 5.53 5.21
N ALA A 12 1.68 4.28 5.61
CA ALA A 12 2.37 3.94 6.85
C ALA A 12 3.82 4.47 6.94
N GLU A 13 4.44 4.78 5.80
CA GLU A 13 5.83 5.25 5.68
C GLU A 13 5.91 6.74 5.36
N MET A 14 4.77 7.41 5.23
CA MET A 14 4.67 8.83 4.89
C MET A 14 4.40 9.67 6.14
N THR A 15 4.97 10.86 6.16
CA THR A 15 4.59 11.94 7.07
C THR A 15 3.34 12.65 6.56
N TRP A 16 2.62 13.33 7.45
CA TRP A 16 1.39 14.03 7.07
C TRP A 16 1.58 15.14 6.01
N PRO A 17 2.71 15.89 5.94
CA PRO A 17 2.93 16.84 4.86
C PRO A 17 3.21 16.16 3.51
N GLU A 18 3.82 14.97 3.51
CA GLU A 18 3.98 14.17 2.27
C GLU A 18 2.62 13.68 1.75
N ILE A 19 1.69 13.37 2.66
CA ILE A 19 0.29 13.05 2.28
C ILE A 19 -0.40 14.29 1.72
N GLU A 20 -0.24 15.47 2.34
CA GLU A 20 -0.80 16.72 1.83
C GLU A 20 -0.32 17.01 0.40
N ALA A 21 0.98 16.86 0.14
CA ALA A 21 1.55 16.98 -1.21
C ALA A 21 1.02 15.91 -2.16
N ALA A 22 0.88 14.65 -1.73
CA ALA A 22 0.36 13.58 -2.58
C ALA A 22 -1.11 13.80 -3.01
N LEU A 23 -1.91 14.49 -2.19
CA LEU A 23 -3.31 14.81 -2.50
C LEU A 23 -3.47 15.81 -3.66
N GLU A 24 -2.40 16.50 -4.06
CA GLU A 24 -2.38 17.32 -5.28
C GLU A 24 -2.37 16.45 -6.55
N GLU A 25 -1.80 15.24 -6.47
CA GLU A 25 -1.61 14.32 -7.61
C GLU A 25 -2.64 13.18 -7.67
N THR A 26 -3.18 12.77 -6.52
CA THR A 26 -4.06 11.59 -6.44
C THR A 26 -5.12 11.71 -5.35
N ARG A 27 -6.30 11.13 -5.61
CA ARG A 27 -7.33 10.87 -4.58
C ARG A 27 -7.66 9.39 -4.45
N THR A 28 -6.83 8.53 -5.00
CA THR A 28 -7.04 7.08 -5.01
C THR A 28 -6.22 6.43 -3.90
N LEU A 29 -6.91 5.80 -2.96
CA LEU A 29 -6.34 4.98 -1.90
C LEU A 29 -6.72 3.51 -2.10
N LEU A 30 -5.73 2.64 -2.10
CA LEU A 30 -5.90 1.20 -2.04
C LEU A 30 -5.91 0.79 -0.57
N VAL A 31 -6.96 0.08 -0.17
CA VAL A 31 -7.07 -0.50 1.18
C VAL A 31 -7.02 -2.02 1.02
N PRO A 32 -5.87 -2.67 1.30
CA PRO A 32 -5.78 -4.12 1.23
C PRO A 32 -6.65 -4.70 2.35
N VAL A 33 -7.56 -5.59 1.99
CA VAL A 33 -8.44 -6.28 2.94
C VAL A 33 -8.26 -7.78 2.76
N GLY A 34 -8.04 -8.47 3.88
CA GLY A 34 -7.80 -9.90 3.93
C GLY A 34 -8.44 -10.55 5.15
N SER A 35 -8.01 -11.77 5.43
CA SER A 35 -8.46 -12.62 6.54
C SER A 35 -7.25 -13.25 7.25
N THR A 36 -7.51 -13.84 8.42
CA THR A 36 -6.61 -14.77 9.08
C THR A 36 -7.33 -16.11 9.18
N GLU A 37 -7.06 -17.02 8.25
CA GLU A 37 -7.83 -18.26 8.11
C GLU A 37 -7.01 -19.46 7.62
N GLN A 38 -7.55 -20.66 7.85
CA GLN A 38 -6.91 -21.93 7.55
C GLN A 38 -6.74 -22.17 6.04
N HIS A 39 -5.49 -22.39 5.62
CA HIS A 39 -5.10 -22.60 4.22
C HIS A 39 -4.47 -23.99 3.95
N GLY A 40 -4.82 -24.99 4.76
CA GLY A 40 -4.24 -26.34 4.68
C GLY A 40 -2.92 -26.45 5.47
N ARG A 41 -2.34 -27.66 5.52
CA ARG A 41 -1.13 -27.95 6.33
C ARG A 41 0.16 -27.28 5.85
N HIS A 42 0.14 -26.65 4.68
CA HIS A 42 1.33 -26.21 3.96
C HIS A 42 1.42 -24.69 3.79
N MET A 43 0.39 -23.94 4.21
CA MET A 43 0.36 -22.48 4.08
C MET A 43 0.10 -21.78 5.41
N PRO A 44 0.60 -20.54 5.58
CA PRO A 44 0.28 -19.70 6.73
C PRO A 44 -1.20 -19.28 6.77
N LEU A 45 -1.66 -18.79 7.92
CA LEU A 45 -3.03 -18.29 8.07
C LEU A 45 -3.26 -16.90 7.45
N GLY A 46 -2.19 -16.16 7.16
CA GLY A 46 -2.26 -14.77 6.71
C GLY A 46 -2.23 -14.58 5.19
N VAL A 47 -2.38 -15.65 4.39
CA VAL A 47 -2.27 -15.57 2.92
C VAL A 47 -3.18 -14.49 2.35
N ASP A 48 -4.41 -14.41 2.85
CA ASP A 48 -5.41 -13.43 2.40
C ASP A 48 -5.05 -11.98 2.74
N ALA A 49 -4.17 -11.74 3.71
CA ALA A 49 -3.63 -10.41 3.99
C ALA A 49 -2.38 -10.12 3.13
N TYR A 50 -1.49 -11.10 2.97
CA TYR A 50 -0.23 -10.94 2.24
C TYR A 50 -0.45 -10.70 0.74
N MET A 51 -1.40 -11.41 0.13
CA MET A 51 -1.67 -11.31 -1.30
C MET A 51 -2.14 -9.91 -1.73
N PRO A 52 -3.19 -9.31 -1.14
CA PRO A 52 -3.63 -7.97 -1.52
C PRO A 52 -2.58 -6.90 -1.18
N GLU A 53 -1.82 -7.03 -0.10
CA GLU A 53 -0.72 -6.09 0.21
C GLU A 53 0.36 -6.13 -0.89
N ALA A 54 0.77 -7.33 -1.30
CA ALA A 54 1.75 -7.53 -2.36
C ALA A 54 1.25 -7.02 -3.73
N ILE A 55 -0.05 -7.19 -4.03
CA ILE A 55 -0.68 -6.65 -5.23
C ILE A 55 -0.73 -5.13 -5.15
N GLY A 56 -1.16 -4.55 -4.02
CA GLY A 56 -1.20 -3.11 -3.78
C GLY A 56 0.16 -2.46 -4.00
N ALA A 57 1.22 -3.03 -3.44
CA ALA A 57 2.60 -2.56 -3.65
C ALA A 57 3.00 -2.53 -5.13
N ARG A 58 2.51 -3.48 -5.94
CA ARG A 58 2.76 -3.53 -7.39
C ARG A 58 1.89 -2.54 -8.19
N VAL A 59 0.73 -2.15 -7.67
CA VAL A 59 -0.15 -1.14 -8.27
C VAL A 59 0.41 0.27 -8.05
N ILE A 60 0.83 0.59 -6.83
CA ILE A 60 1.42 1.91 -6.51
C ILE A 60 2.78 2.11 -7.21
N ALA A 61 3.50 1.04 -7.52
CA ALA A 61 4.71 1.11 -8.35
C ALA A 61 4.44 1.48 -9.83
N ARG A 62 3.17 1.48 -10.27
CA ARG A 62 2.76 1.71 -11.68
C ARG A 62 1.68 2.79 -11.82
N SER A 63 1.29 3.44 -10.74
CA SER A 63 0.23 4.44 -10.70
C SER A 63 0.49 5.46 -9.60
N SER A 64 -0.26 6.55 -9.58
CA SER A 64 -0.21 7.53 -8.49
C SER A 64 -1.07 7.14 -7.29
N ALA A 65 -1.64 5.94 -7.23
CA ALA A 65 -2.43 5.52 -6.07
C ALA A 65 -1.57 5.39 -4.81
N LEU A 66 -2.16 5.63 -3.64
CA LEU A 66 -1.55 5.37 -2.35
C LEU A 66 -2.03 4.03 -1.79
N LEU A 67 -1.24 3.41 -0.91
CA LEU A 67 -1.55 2.14 -0.23
C LEU A 67 -1.69 2.37 1.27
N ALA A 68 -2.88 2.09 1.80
CA ALA A 68 -3.12 2.05 3.23
C ALA A 68 -2.39 0.86 3.89
N PRO A 69 -2.17 0.89 5.22
CA PRO A 69 -1.64 -0.24 5.97
C PRO A 69 -2.43 -1.54 5.77
#